data_AF-X1BVK6-F1
#
_entry.id   AF-X1BVK6-F1
#
_cell.length_a   1.000
_cell.length_b   1.000
_cell.length_c   1.000
_cell.angle_alpha   90.00
_cell.angle_beta   90.00
_cell.angle_gamma   90.00
#
_symmetry.space_group_name_H-M   'P 1'
#
loop_
_entity.id
_entity.type
_entity.pdbx_description
1 polymer ?
#
loop_
_entity_poly.entity_id
_entity_poly.type
_entity_poly.pdbx_seq_one_letter_code
_entity_poly.pdbx_strand_id
1 'polypeptide(L)'
;MTQNGKISYIDAVFTSTSAICVTGLVVQDTPTYFTDLGKIVILIFMQIGGLGIMTVGSIFGLILGRKIQIRDRFYINTSFGAKQPFSASKFFMVIAGTTFTIEFIAFIIMTAILHFKQFYPLKASMTFSLFHTVSAFCNAGFSLYSNSLQSFSSDIPLNLIFMVLIVLGGI
;
A
#
# COMPACT_ATOMS: atom_id res chain seq x y z
N MET A 1 -17.04 5.87 3.23
CA MET A 1 -17.69 6.70 4.27
C MET A 1 -17.24 8.13 4.08
N THR A 2 -18.17 9.07 3.93
CA THR A 2 -17.91 10.48 3.61
C THR A 2 -18.31 11.38 4.76
N GLN A 3 -17.69 12.56 4.87
CA GLN A 3 -18.02 13.52 5.93
C GLN A 3 -19.51 13.92 5.90
N ASN A 4 -20.08 14.10 4.71
CA ASN A 4 -21.48 14.51 4.52
C ASN A 4 -22.47 13.33 4.44
N GLY A 5 -22.02 12.09 4.67
CA GLY A 5 -22.86 10.89 4.61
C GLY A 5 -23.45 10.53 3.23
N LYS A 6 -23.10 11.25 2.16
CA LYS A 6 -23.59 11.02 0.79
C LYS A 6 -22.42 10.92 -0.19
N ILE A 7 -22.39 9.84 -0.96
CA ILE A 7 -21.52 9.63 -2.12
C ILE A 7 -22.37 9.09 -3.26
N SER A 8 -22.14 9.58 -4.49
CA SER A 8 -22.79 8.99 -5.67
C SER A 8 -22.29 7.56 -5.86
N TYR A 9 -23.16 6.65 -6.31
CA TYR A 9 -22.78 5.26 -6.57
C TYR A 9 -21.61 5.18 -7.57
N ILE A 10 -21.63 6.02 -8.60
CA ILE A 10 -20.57 6.06 -9.61
C ILE A 10 -19.22 6.52 -9.03
N ASP A 11 -19.23 7.56 -8.18
CA ASP A 11 -18.02 8.09 -7.53
C ASP A 11 -17.44 7.05 -6.56
N ALA A 12 -18.31 6.32 -5.85
CA ALA A 12 -17.90 5.25 -4.95
C ALA A 12 -17.21 4.09 -5.70
N VAL A 13 -17.83 3.61 -6.79
CA VAL A 13 -17.24 2.56 -7.63
C VAL A 13 -15.93 3.05 -8.24
N PHE A 14 -15.91 4.25 -8.82
CA PHE A 14 -14.71 4.82 -9.42
C PHE A 14 -13.56 4.90 -8.41
N THR A 15 -13.82 5.47 -7.22
CA THR A 15 -12.79 5.61 -6.18
C THR A 15 -12.29 4.24 -5.71
N SER A 16 -13.20 3.27 -5.56
CA SER A 16 -12.83 1.91 -5.17
C SER A 16 -11.96 1.21 -6.23
N THR A 17 -12.31 1.34 -7.51
CA THR A 17 -11.56 0.78 -8.63
C THR A 17 -10.20 1.45 -8.76
N SER A 18 -10.14 2.77 -8.64
CA SER A 18 -8.87 3.51 -8.67
C SER A 18 -7.93 3.12 -7.52
N ALA A 19 -8.48 2.91 -6.31
CA ALA A 19 -7.70 2.48 -5.15
C ALA A 19 -7.19 1.04 -5.30
N ILE A 20 -8.03 0.09 -5.73
CA ILE A 20 -7.63 -1.32 -5.87
C ILE A 20 -6.76 -1.59 -7.10
N CYS A 21 -6.94 -0.82 -8.18
CA CYS A 21 -6.05 -0.84 -9.34
C CYS A 21 -4.85 0.09 -9.18
N VAL A 22 -4.73 0.74 -8.01
CA VAL A 22 -3.53 1.47 -7.61
C VAL A 22 -3.19 2.60 -8.61
N THR A 23 -4.23 3.24 -9.14
CA THR A 23 -4.13 4.22 -10.24
C THR A 23 -4.03 5.66 -9.77
N GLY A 24 -4.59 5.98 -8.60
CA GLY A 24 -4.45 7.30 -7.97
C GLY A 24 -5.37 8.39 -8.49
N LEU A 25 -6.32 8.06 -9.37
CA LEU A 25 -7.31 9.01 -9.86
C LEU A 25 -8.44 9.18 -8.83
N VAL A 26 -8.77 10.44 -8.53
CA VAL A 26 -9.80 10.79 -7.56
C VAL A 26 -10.87 11.67 -8.21
N VAL A 27 -12.15 11.38 -7.94
CA VAL A 27 -13.27 12.24 -8.36
C VAL A 27 -13.55 13.31 -7.30
N GLN A 28 -13.32 12.95 -6.04
CA GLN A 28 -13.52 13.80 -4.87
C GLN A 28 -12.22 13.89 -4.08
N ASP A 29 -11.95 15.03 -3.48
CA ASP A 29 -10.72 15.29 -2.74
C ASP A 29 -10.61 14.38 -1.49
N THR A 30 -9.60 13.50 -1.49
CA THR A 30 -9.44 12.44 -0.47
C THR A 30 -9.40 12.96 0.98
N PRO A 31 -8.57 13.97 1.32
CA PRO A 31 -8.47 14.47 2.69
C PRO A 31 -9.76 15.08 3.25
N THR A 32 -10.52 15.79 2.42
CA THR A 32 -11.67 16.59 2.85
C THR A 32 -12.98 15.82 2.72
N TYR A 33 -13.11 14.96 1.71
CA TYR A 33 -14.37 14.29 1.41
C TYR A 33 -14.62 13.04 2.26
N PHE A 34 -13.56 12.26 2.55
CA PHE A 34 -13.66 11.01 3.30
C PHE A 34 -13.41 11.21 4.79
N THR A 35 -14.16 10.46 5.60
CA THR A 35 -13.88 10.34 7.04
C THR A 35 -12.60 9.52 7.26
N ASP A 36 -12.07 9.50 8.48
CA ASP A 36 -10.91 8.66 8.83
C ASP A 36 -11.16 7.18 8.52
N LEU A 37 -12.38 6.69 8.74
CA LEU A 37 -12.79 5.35 8.33
C LEU A 37 -12.78 5.18 6.80
N GLY A 38 -13.21 6.19 6.04
CA GLY A 38 -13.13 6.17 4.58
C GLY A 38 -11.68 6.09 4.07
N LYS A 39 -10.78 6.85 4.70
CA LYS A 39 -9.34 6.83 4.39
C LYS A 39 -8.71 5.47 4.68
N ILE A 40 -9.11 4.81 5.78
CA ILE A 40 -8.68 3.44 6.10
C ILE A 40 -9.16 2.44 5.05
N VAL A 41 -10.40 2.57 4.56
CA VAL A 41 -10.90 1.69 3.48
C VAL A 41 -10.09 1.87 2.21
N ILE A 42 -9.78 3.10 1.82
CA ILE A 42 -8.93 3.39 0.66
C ILE A 42 -7.53 2.78 0.88
N LEU A 43 -6.95 2.94 2.06
CA LEU A 43 -5.66 2.34 2.43
C LEU A 43 -5.63 0.83 2.24
N ILE A 44 -6.68 0.14 2.71
CA ILE A 44 -6.82 -1.31 2.57
C ILE A 44 -6.93 -1.71 1.08
N PHE A 45 -7.67 -0.96 0.28
CA PHE A 45 -7.79 -1.23 -1.15
C PHE A 45 -6.46 -1.04 -1.89
N MET A 46 -5.70 0.00 -1.56
CA MET A 46 -4.36 0.20 -2.10
C MET A 46 -3.43 -0.97 -1.74
N GLN A 47 -3.46 -1.44 -0.49
CA GLN A 47 -2.63 -2.57 -0.06
C GLN A 47 -3.00 -3.87 -0.78
N ILE A 48 -4.30 -4.15 -0.91
CA ILE A 48 -4.79 -5.34 -1.62
C ILE A 48 -4.41 -5.29 -3.09
N GLY A 49 -4.53 -4.11 -3.70
CA GLY A 49 -4.10 -3.86 -5.08
C GLY A 49 -2.61 -4.05 -5.28
N GLY A 50 -1.79 -3.42 -4.43
CA GLY A 50 -0.34 -3.45 -4.53
C GLY A 50 0.28 -4.82 -4.27
N LEU A 51 -0.24 -5.57 -3.30
CA LEU A 51 0.21 -6.96 -3.05
C LEU A 51 -0.30 -7.94 -4.12
N GLY A 52 -1.42 -7.61 -4.78
CA GLY A 52 -2.08 -8.46 -5.75
C GLY A 52 -2.92 -9.59 -5.13
N ILE A 53 -3.90 -10.06 -5.90
CA ILE A 53 -4.91 -11.02 -5.42
C ILE A 53 -4.33 -12.38 -5.02
N MET A 54 -3.25 -12.82 -5.67
CA MET A 54 -2.57 -14.09 -5.38
C MET A 54 -1.86 -14.06 -4.03
N THR A 55 -1.25 -12.93 -3.68
CA THR A 55 -0.57 -12.75 -2.39
C THR A 55 -1.57 -12.72 -1.26
N VAL A 56 -2.62 -11.92 -1.41
CA VAL A 56 -3.71 -11.82 -0.42
C VAL A 56 -4.39 -13.18 -0.23
N GLY A 57 -4.72 -13.88 -1.32
CA GLY A 57 -5.31 -15.22 -1.27
C GLY A 57 -4.42 -16.25 -0.57
N SER A 58 -3.10 -16.18 -0.77
CA SER A 58 -2.13 -17.07 -0.12
C SER A 58 -2.07 -16.85 1.40
N ILE A 59 -2.12 -15.60 1.85
CA ILE A 59 -2.16 -15.24 3.29
C ILE A 59 -3.45 -15.76 3.92
N PHE A 60 -4.61 -15.52 3.29
CA PHE A 60 -5.89 -16.02 3.81
C PHE A 60 -5.93 -17.56 3.87
N GLY A 61 -5.46 -18.24 2.82
CA GLY A 61 -5.40 -19.70 2.80
C GLY A 61 -4.59 -20.29 3.95
N LEU A 62 -3.49 -19.64 4.33
CA LEU A 62 -2.65 -20.02 5.46
C LEU A 62 -3.33 -19.78 6.82
N ILE A 63 -3.96 -18.61 7.00
CA ILE A 63 -4.67 -18.28 8.25
C ILE A 63 -5.82 -19.27 8.51
N LEU A 64 -6.54 -19.69 7.46
CA LEU A 64 -7.63 -20.66 7.58
C LEU A 64 -7.16 -22.11 7.81
N GLY A 65 -5.86 -22.36 7.99
CA GLY A 65 -5.34 -23.69 8.27
C GLY A 65 -5.56 -24.70 7.14
N ARG A 66 -5.93 -24.24 5.93
CA ARG A 66 -5.95 -25.11 4.76
C ARG A 66 -4.51 -25.51 4.51
N LYS A 67 -4.20 -26.80 4.72
CA LYS A 67 -2.95 -27.41 4.24
C LYS A 67 -2.81 -26.95 2.81
N ILE A 68 -1.82 -26.09 2.55
CA ILE A 68 -1.49 -25.60 1.22
C ILE A 68 -1.43 -26.85 0.34
N GLN A 69 -2.46 -27.09 -0.46
CA GLN A 69 -2.41 -28.22 -1.38
C GLN A 69 -1.32 -27.82 -2.37
N ILE A 70 -0.22 -28.56 -2.28
CA ILE A 70 1.00 -28.47 -3.08
C ILE A 70 0.67 -28.85 -4.54
N ARG A 71 -0.39 -28.30 -5.14
CA ARG A 71 -0.71 -28.46 -6.56
C ARG A 71 -0.01 -27.39 -7.41
N ASP A 72 0.51 -26.33 -6.80
CA ASP A 72 1.29 -25.28 -7.48
C ASP A 72 2.81 -25.47 -7.28
N ARG A 73 3.32 -26.71 -7.44
CA ARG A 73 4.75 -26.87 -7.73
C ARG A 73 4.95 -26.47 -9.19
N PHE A 74 5.29 -25.21 -9.44
CA PHE A 74 5.88 -24.85 -10.72
C PHE A 74 7.19 -25.62 -10.86
N TYR A 75 7.22 -26.58 -11.76
CA TYR A 75 8.45 -27.27 -12.14
C TYR A 75 9.25 -26.32 -13.02
N ILE A 76 10.15 -25.52 -12.44
CA ILE A 76 11.27 -24.96 -13.20
C ILE A 76 12.21 -26.14 -13.47
N ASN A 77 11.90 -26.91 -14.49
CA ASN A 77 12.86 -27.83 -15.10
C ASN A 77 13.66 -27.06 -16.15
N THR A 78 14.93 -27.47 -16.27
CA THR A 78 15.90 -27.15 -17.33
C THR A 78 16.80 -25.92 -17.16
N SER A 79 17.65 -25.89 -16.10
CA SER A 79 19.07 -25.46 -16.24
C SER A 79 19.94 -25.71 -14.99
N PHE A 80 19.37 -25.70 -13.78
CA PHE A 80 20.15 -25.91 -12.55
C PHE A 80 19.63 -27.15 -11.81
N GLY A 81 20.47 -28.18 -11.67
CA GLY A 81 20.13 -29.52 -11.19
C GLY A 81 19.69 -29.65 -9.71
N ALA A 82 18.83 -28.75 -9.21
CA ALA A 82 18.22 -28.86 -7.90
C ALA A 82 16.69 -28.92 -8.01
N LYS A 83 16.12 -30.11 -7.78
CA LYS A 83 14.67 -30.33 -7.64
C LYS A 83 14.17 -29.76 -6.31
N GLN A 84 14.15 -28.44 -6.15
CA GLN A 84 13.47 -27.80 -5.02
C GLN A 84 12.04 -27.44 -5.44
N PRO A 85 11.01 -27.92 -4.73
CA PRO A 85 9.67 -27.40 -4.97
C PRO A 85 9.56 -25.95 -4.53
N PHE A 86 9.45 -25.06 -5.52
CA PHE A 86 9.03 -23.70 -5.25
C PHE A 86 7.56 -23.72 -4.82
N SER A 87 7.31 -23.36 -3.56
CA SER A 87 5.95 -23.19 -3.05
C SER A 87 5.53 -21.76 -3.34
N ALA A 88 4.65 -21.58 -4.31
CA ALA A 88 4.13 -20.25 -4.70
C ALA A 88 3.60 -19.47 -3.48
N SER A 89 2.94 -20.15 -2.54
CA SER A 89 2.48 -19.54 -1.28
C SER A 89 3.61 -19.02 -0.40
N LYS A 90 4.75 -19.71 -0.31
CA LYS A 90 5.92 -19.22 0.45
C LYS A 90 6.53 -17.99 -0.22
N PHE A 91 6.59 -17.98 -1.55
CA PHE A 91 7.07 -16.81 -2.30
C PHE A 91 6.21 -15.58 -2.05
N PHE A 92 4.88 -15.72 -2.16
CA PHE A 92 3.95 -14.64 -1.85
C PHE A 92 4.01 -14.20 -0.38
N MET A 93 4.26 -15.11 0.56
CA MET A 93 4.45 -14.75 1.96
C MET A 93 5.75 -13.98 2.21
N VAL A 94 6.83 -14.31 1.47
CA VAL A 94 8.05 -13.52 1.49
C VAL A 94 7.78 -12.12 0.95
N ILE A 95 7.08 -11.99 -0.19
CA ILE A 95 6.69 -10.68 -0.77
C ILE A 95 5.91 -9.83 0.24
N ALA A 96 4.89 -10.42 0.88
CA ALA A 96 4.09 -9.72 1.88
C ALA A 96 4.96 -9.31 3.09
N GLY A 97 5.82 -10.21 3.58
CA GLY A 97 6.73 -9.94 4.69
C GLY A 97 7.73 -8.82 4.37
N THR A 98 8.34 -8.82 3.19
CA THR A 98 9.24 -7.74 2.76
C THR A 98 8.50 -6.43 2.58
N THR A 99 7.30 -6.45 1.98
CA THR A 99 6.45 -5.26 1.81
C THR A 99 6.16 -4.59 3.16
N PHE A 100 5.57 -5.32 4.11
CA PHE A 100 5.24 -4.77 5.42
C PHE A 100 6.47 -4.31 6.20
N THR A 101 7.62 -4.98 6.02
CA THR A 101 8.88 -4.56 6.66
C THR A 101 9.37 -3.23 6.11
N ILE A 102 9.39 -3.07 4.78
CA ILE A 102 9.82 -1.83 4.12
C ILE A 102 8.87 -0.68 4.47
N GLU A 103 7.57 -0.91 4.38
CA GLU A 103 6.54 0.07 4.75
C GLU A 103 6.67 0.50 6.22
N PHE A 104 6.92 -0.43 7.14
CA PHE A 104 7.06 -0.12 8.57
C PHE A 104 8.31 0.71 8.87
N ILE A 105 9.45 0.38 8.25
CA ILE A 105 10.68 1.16 8.42
C ILE A 105 10.47 2.58 7.88
N ALA A 106 9.92 2.70 6.67
CA ALA A 106 9.64 4.01 6.08
C ALA A 106 8.60 4.80 6.87
N PHE A 107 7.61 4.12 7.48
CA PHE A 107 6.61 4.72 8.35
C PHE A 107 7.26 5.41 9.55
N ILE A 108 8.19 4.73 10.22
CA ILE A 108 8.92 5.29 11.37
C ILE A 108 9.72 6.53 10.93
N ILE A 109 10.50 6.40 9.84
CA ILE A 109 11.35 7.48 9.34
C ILE A 109 10.50 8.69 8.92
N MET A 110 9.44 8.47 8.14
CA MET A 110 8.55 9.53 7.68
C MET A 110 7.82 10.19 8.85
N THR A 111 7.40 9.41 9.87
CA THR A 111 6.77 9.95 11.08
C THR A 111 7.72 10.86 11.83
N ALA A 112 9.00 10.46 11.97
CA ALA A 112 10.02 11.27 12.60
C ALA A 112 10.25 12.59 11.83
N ILE A 113 10.33 12.55 10.50
CA ILE A 113 10.49 13.75 9.68
C ILE A 113 9.29 14.69 9.86
N LEU A 114 8.06 14.19 9.73
CA LEU A 114 6.86 15.04 9.86
C LEU A 114 6.72 15.62 11.28
N HIS A 115 7.05 14.85 12.32
CA HIS A 115 6.94 15.32 13.69
C HIS A 115 8.04 16.34 14.06
N PHE A 116 9.31 16.01 13.80
CA PHE A 116 10.44 16.83 14.28
C PHE A 116 10.82 17.97 13.34
N LYS A 117 10.68 17.79 12.02
CA LYS A 117 11.05 18.82 11.03
C LYS A 117 9.86 19.71 10.65
N GLN A 118 8.69 19.11 10.46
CA GLN A 118 7.49 19.82 10.01
C GLN A 118 6.55 20.21 11.17
N PHE A 119 6.90 19.84 12.42
CA PHE A 119 6.16 20.19 13.64
C PHE A 119 4.69 19.70 13.67
N TYR A 120 4.40 18.59 12.98
CA TYR A 120 3.06 18.01 13.02
C TYR A 120 2.79 17.34 14.38
N PRO A 121 1.55 17.39 14.91
CA PRO A 121 1.17 16.60 16.08
C PRO A 121 1.42 15.11 15.84
N LEU A 122 1.86 14.37 16.86
CA LEU A 122 2.26 12.97 16.72
C LEU A 122 1.20 12.09 16.03
N LYS A 123 -0.06 12.25 16.42
CA LYS A 123 -1.19 11.51 15.81
C LYS A 123 -1.35 11.83 14.32
N ALA A 124 -1.18 13.10 13.94
CA ALA A 124 -1.23 13.52 12.55
C ALA A 124 -0.05 12.92 11.79
N SER A 125 1.18 13.08 12.30
CA SER A 125 2.39 12.50 11.69
C SER A 125 2.23 11.01 11.41
N MET A 126 1.78 10.22 12.38
CA MET A 126 1.54 8.79 12.18
C MET A 126 0.48 8.52 11.10
N THR A 127 -0.65 9.23 11.12
CA THR A 127 -1.71 9.03 10.12
C THR A 127 -1.23 9.35 8.71
N PHE A 128 -0.53 10.48 8.55
CA PHE A 128 0.05 10.91 7.28
C PHE A 128 1.12 9.94 6.80
N SER A 129 2.03 9.53 7.67
CA SER A 129 3.10 8.60 7.30
C SER A 129 2.55 7.25 6.91
N LEU A 130 1.64 6.65 7.69
CA LEU A 130 1.09 5.33 7.39
C LEU A 130 0.40 5.31 6.02
N PHE A 131 -0.42 6.32 5.75
CA PHE A 131 -1.15 6.40 4.50
C PHE A 131 -0.21 6.58 3.30
N HIS A 132 0.75 7.48 3.42
CA HIS A 132 1.65 7.81 2.32
C HIS A 132 2.72 6.76 2.08
N THR A 133 3.17 6.01 3.08
CA THR A 133 4.14 4.93 2.86
C THR A 133 3.53 3.77 2.09
N VAL A 134 2.30 3.37 2.43
CA VAL A 134 1.57 2.35 1.67
C VAL A 134 1.26 2.86 0.26
N SER A 135 0.75 4.09 0.14
CA SER A 135 0.47 4.70 -1.17
C SER A 135 1.71 4.77 -2.06
N ALA A 136 2.86 5.14 -1.50
CA ALA A 136 4.11 5.25 -2.24
C ALA A 136 4.67 3.86 -2.63
N PHE A 137 4.74 2.92 -1.68
CA PHE A 137 5.26 1.59 -1.95
C PHE A 137 4.38 0.83 -2.95
N CYS A 138 3.06 0.90 -2.79
CA CYS A 138 2.15 0.29 -3.75
C CYS A 138 2.10 1.04 -5.09
N ASN A 139 2.67 2.25 -5.20
CA ASN A 139 2.53 3.13 -6.37
C ASN A 139 1.10 3.64 -6.62
N ALA A 140 0.32 3.81 -5.55
CA ALA A 140 -1.10 4.13 -5.60
C ALA A 140 -1.44 5.56 -5.97
N GLY A 141 -0.55 6.52 -5.70
CA GLY A 141 -0.76 7.94 -6.06
C GLY A 141 -1.83 8.70 -5.25
N PHE A 142 -2.50 8.05 -4.28
CA PHE A 142 -3.41 8.74 -3.36
C PHE A 142 -2.63 9.54 -2.32
N SER A 143 -3.19 10.67 -1.90
CA SER A 143 -2.61 11.54 -0.88
C SER A 143 -3.65 12.03 0.13
N LEU A 144 -3.22 12.29 1.36
CA LEU A 144 -4.00 13.02 2.37
C LEU A 144 -3.77 14.55 2.31
N TYR A 145 -3.16 15.04 1.24
CA TYR A 145 -3.04 16.46 0.95
C TYR A 145 -3.84 16.78 -0.32
N SER A 146 -4.61 17.87 -0.31
CA SER A 146 -5.48 18.24 -1.44
C SER A 146 -4.68 18.62 -2.70
N ASN A 147 -3.46 19.12 -2.52
CA ASN A 147 -2.51 19.39 -3.59
C ASN A 147 -1.50 18.25 -3.79
N SER A 148 -1.82 17.05 -3.30
CA SER A 148 -0.88 15.92 -3.26
C SER A 148 0.45 16.34 -2.60
N LEU A 149 1.59 15.94 -3.15
CA LEU A 149 2.90 16.26 -2.59
C LEU A 149 3.47 17.61 -3.07
N GLN A 150 2.70 18.44 -3.77
CA GLN A 150 3.21 19.70 -4.35
C GLN A 150 3.77 20.66 -3.29
N SER A 151 3.16 20.73 -2.11
CA SER A 151 3.66 21.54 -0.99
C SER A 151 5.02 21.10 -0.46
N PHE A 152 5.44 19.86 -0.75
CA PHE A 152 6.69 19.27 -0.27
C PHE A 152 7.76 19.19 -1.38
N SER A 153 7.58 19.89 -2.50
CA SER A 153 8.50 19.85 -3.64
C SER A 153 9.95 20.23 -3.30
N SER A 154 10.14 21.09 -2.29
CA SER A 154 11.47 21.50 -1.80
C SER A 154 11.99 20.64 -0.63
N ASP A 155 11.19 19.71 -0.08
CA ASP A 155 11.59 18.85 1.03
C ASP A 155 12.36 17.61 0.54
N ILE A 156 13.68 17.76 0.41
CA ILE A 156 14.57 16.71 -0.10
C ILE A 156 14.47 15.40 0.71
N PRO A 157 14.57 15.39 2.06
CA PRO A 157 14.44 14.16 2.84
C PRO A 157 13.13 13.41 2.57
N LEU A 158 12.01 14.12 2.53
CA LEU A 158 10.70 13.49 2.34
C LEU A 158 10.58 12.92 0.91
N ASN A 159 10.99 13.69 -0.10
CA ASN A 159 10.96 13.25 -1.50
C ASN A 159 11.87 12.04 -1.75
N LEU A 160 13.02 11.96 -1.10
CA LEU A 160 13.92 10.81 -1.23
C LEU A 160 13.28 9.52 -0.72
N ILE A 161 12.54 9.58 0.37
CA ILE A 161 11.79 8.41 0.88
C ILE A 161 10.72 7.98 -0.12
N PHE A 162 9.94 8.93 -0.65
CA PHE A 162 8.93 8.63 -1.67
C PHE A 162 9.55 7.95 -2.89
N MET A 163 10.65 8.49 -3.43
CA MET A 163 11.35 7.90 -4.58
C MET A 163 11.85 6.48 -4.28
N VAL A 164 12.46 6.25 -3.11
CA VAL A 164 12.93 4.92 -2.71
C VAL A 164 11.77 3.93 -2.59
N LEU A 165 10.66 4.33 -1.97
CA LEU A 165 9.48 3.46 -1.83
C LEU A 165 8.87 3.09 -3.18
N ILE A 166 8.71 4.07 -4.07
CA ILE A 166 8.17 3.86 -5.42
C ILE A 166 9.04 2.89 -6.22
N VAL A 167 10.36 3.07 -6.18
CA VAL A 167 11.29 2.19 -6.88
C VAL A 167 11.28 0.79 -6.26
N LEU A 168 11.38 0.66 -4.94
CA LEU A 168 11.41 -0.64 -4.27
C LEU A 168 10.11 -1.41 -4.40
N GLY A 169 8.97 -0.74 -4.47
CA GLY A 169 7.68 -1.41 -4.68
C GLY A 169 7.35 -1.70 -6.14
N GLY A 170 8.02 -1.03 -7.09
CA GLY A 170 7.84 -1.25 -8.52
C GLY A 170 8.71 -2.35 -9.13
N ILE A 171 9.82 -2.72 -8.48
CA ILE A 171 10.77 -3.77 -8.94
C ILE A 171 10.49 -5.12 -8.28
#